data_AF-A0A7S1AUL2-F1
#
_entry.id   AF-A0A7S1AUL2-F1
#
_cell.length_a   1.000
_cell.length_b   1.000
_cell.length_c   1.000
_cell.angle_alpha   90.00
_cell.angle_beta   90.00
_cell.angle_gamma   90.00
#
_symmetry.space_group_name_H-M   'P 1'
#
loop_
_entity.id
_entity.type
_entity.pdbx_description
1 polymer ?
#
loop_
_entity_poly.entity_id
_entity_poly.type
_entity_poly.pdbx_seq_one_letter_code
_entity_poly.pdbx_strand_id
1 'polypeptide(L)'
;GFSPGGAVAHTTPAFAFGHGLSYTAFQYTALKSSLLVGCVEGGPRATVEVEVENVGKCPGAEVVQLYAVTSTGPRALRGFARTAVLEVGSREVVTLDLG
;
A
#
# COMPACT_ATOMS: atom_id res chain seq x y z
N GLY A 1 -1.07 35.94 22.51
CA GLY A 1 -0.49 36.09 21.16
C GLY A 1 -0.18 34.71 20.65
N PHE A 2 -0.86 34.28 19.59
CA PHE A 2 -0.67 32.98 18.95
C PHE A 2 0.44 33.15 17.90
N SER A 3 1.58 32.48 18.06
CA SER A 3 2.64 32.49 17.04
C SER A 3 2.32 31.49 15.93
N PRO A 4 2.25 31.91 14.65
CA PRO A 4 2.02 31.00 13.54
C PRO A 4 3.38 30.43 13.11
N GLY A 5 3.67 29.19 13.49
CA GLY A 5 4.96 28.60 13.17
C GLY A 5 5.14 27.19 13.71
N GLY A 6 4.10 26.37 13.65
CA GLY A 6 4.22 24.94 13.89
C GLY A 6 4.96 24.31 12.72
N ALA A 7 6.29 24.30 12.77
CA ALA A 7 7.07 23.42 11.91
C ALA A 7 6.58 21.98 12.18
N VAL A 8 6.04 21.32 11.16
CA VAL A 8 5.78 19.88 11.23
C VAL A 8 7.16 19.22 11.32
N ALA A 9 7.59 18.91 12.54
CA ALA A 9 8.84 18.21 12.76
C ALA A 9 8.76 16.87 12.02
N HIS A 10 9.63 16.67 11.02
CA HIS A 10 9.89 15.37 10.40
C HIS A 10 10.49 14.44 11.46
N THR A 11 9.64 13.93 12.33
CA THR A 11 10.02 13.01 13.41
C THR A 11 9.88 11.60 12.86
N THR A 12 10.99 10.89 12.73
CA THR A 12 10.98 9.48 12.31
C THR A 12 10.39 8.64 13.44
N PRO A 13 9.23 7.99 13.24
CA PRO A 13 8.64 7.16 14.28
C PRO A 13 9.50 5.90 14.49
N ALA A 14 9.54 5.39 15.73
CA ALA A 14 10.18 4.10 16.00
C ALA A 14 9.48 2.95 15.25
N PHE A 15 8.16 3.05 15.08
CA PHE A 15 7.34 2.14 14.28
C PHE A 15 6.28 2.96 13.53
N ALA A 16 6.34 2.97 12.20
CA ALA A 16 5.36 3.67 11.38
C ALA A 16 3.98 2.97 11.41
N PHE A 17 2.92 3.68 11.07
CA PHE A 17 1.62 3.06 10.82
C PHE A 17 1.77 1.97 9.74
N GLY A 18 1.16 0.81 9.97
CA GLY A 18 1.28 -0.36 9.09
C GLY A 18 2.59 -1.15 9.23
N HIS A 19 3.47 -0.78 10.17
CA HIS A 19 4.70 -1.53 10.43
C HIS A 19 4.40 -2.84 11.17
N GLY A 20 4.72 -3.96 10.53
CA GLY A 20 4.70 -5.29 11.11
C GLY A 20 5.91 -6.05 10.62
N LEU A 21 6.64 -6.69 11.53
CA LEU A 21 7.70 -7.61 11.14
C LEU A 21 7.04 -8.92 10.71
N SER A 22 7.41 -9.40 9.53
CA SER A 22 7.12 -10.78 9.10
C SER A 22 8.30 -11.69 9.44
N TYR A 23 8.03 -12.97 9.65
CA TYR A 23 9.08 -13.99 9.78
C TYR A 23 9.72 -14.34 8.42
N THR A 24 9.14 -13.85 7.31
CA THR A 24 9.66 -13.98 5.95
C THR A 24 9.78 -12.60 5.27
N ALA A 25 10.48 -12.54 4.14
CA ALA A 25 10.63 -11.32 3.36
C ALA A 25 9.77 -11.40 2.09
N PHE A 26 9.13 -10.28 1.74
CA PHE A 26 8.33 -10.17 0.52
C PHE A 26 8.92 -9.14 -0.42
N GLN A 27 8.84 -9.42 -1.72
CA GLN A 27 9.24 -8.51 -2.78
C GLN A 27 7.99 -8.07 -3.57
N TYR A 28 7.92 -6.78 -3.86
CA TYR A 28 6.87 -6.19 -4.67
C TYR A 28 7.39 -5.92 -6.08
N THR A 29 6.69 -6.44 -7.08
CA THR A 29 7.05 -6.32 -8.50
C THR A 29 5.83 -5.93 -9.34
N ALA A 30 6.08 -5.57 -10.60
CA ALA A 30 5.06 -5.42 -11.63
C ALA A 30 3.86 -4.53 -11.23
N LEU A 31 4.13 -3.37 -10.61
CA LEU A 31 3.07 -2.41 -10.27
C LEU A 31 2.41 -1.90 -11.55
N LYS A 32 1.12 -2.20 -11.70
CA LYS A 32 0.28 -1.74 -12.81
C LYS A 32 -0.86 -0.91 -12.23
N SER A 33 -1.12 0.22 -12.85
CA SER A 33 -2.28 1.03 -12.52
C SER A 33 -3.15 1.17 -13.76
N SER A 34 -4.45 0.97 -13.57
CA SER A 34 -5.46 1.17 -14.61
C SER A 34 -6.48 2.16 -14.08
N LEU A 35 -6.85 3.12 -14.92
CA LEU A 35 -7.85 4.11 -14.60
C LEU A 35 -9.07 3.87 -15.48
N LEU A 36 -10.19 3.51 -14.87
CA LEU A 36 -11.46 3.39 -15.56
C LEU A 36 -12.16 4.75 -15.49
N VAL A 37 -11.88 5.59 -16.50
CA VAL A 37 -12.58 6.86 -16.70
C VAL A 37 -13.78 6.61 -17.63
N GLY A 38 -14.99 6.58 -17.09
CA GLY A 38 -16.22 6.39 -17.86
C GLY A 38 -17.48 6.61 -17.02
N CYS A 39 -18.65 6.46 -17.63
CA CYS A 39 -19.95 6.44 -16.92
C CYS A 39 -20.08 5.14 -16.11
N VAL A 40 -19.30 5.02 -15.05
CA VAL A 40 -19.43 3.95 -14.06
C VAL A 40 -20.41 4.42 -13.00
N GLU A 41 -21.39 3.61 -12.63
CA GLU A 41 -22.24 3.92 -11.47
C GLU A 41 -21.36 4.12 -10.22
N GLY A 42 -21.44 5.31 -9.63
CA GLY A 42 -20.62 5.71 -8.48
C GLY A 42 -19.43 6.63 -8.78
N GLY A 43 -19.11 6.90 -10.05
CA GLY A 43 -18.03 7.82 -10.43
C GLY A 43 -16.77 7.12 -10.97
N PRO A 44 -15.69 7.88 -11.27
CA PRO A 44 -14.46 7.33 -11.84
C PRO A 44 -13.75 6.41 -10.85
N ARG A 45 -13.34 5.21 -11.30
CA ARG A 45 -12.61 4.24 -10.47
C ARG A 45 -11.18 4.08 -10.94
N ALA A 46 -10.26 3.86 -10.01
CA ALA A 46 -8.90 3.45 -10.30
C ALA A 46 -8.62 2.08 -9.68
N THR A 47 -7.90 1.23 -10.40
CA THR A 47 -7.46 -0.07 -9.92
C THR A 47 -5.94 -0.12 -9.96
N VAL A 48 -5.33 -0.60 -8.88
CA VAL A 48 -3.88 -0.85 -8.82
C VAL A 48 -3.66 -2.33 -8.58
N GLU A 49 -2.89 -2.94 -9.46
CA GLU A 49 -2.42 -4.32 -9.33
C GLU A 49 -0.95 -4.31 -8.96
N VAL A 50 -0.57 -5.16 -8.02
CA VAL A 50 0.82 -5.39 -7.66
C VAL A 50 1.07 -6.86 -7.46
N GLU A 51 2.19 -7.35 -7.98
CA GLU A 51 2.63 -8.71 -7.73
C GLU A 51 3.46 -8.73 -6.45
N VAL A 52 3.15 -9.70 -5.57
CA VAL A 52 3.85 -9.93 -4.31
C VAL A 52 4.46 -11.32 -4.35
N GLU A 53 5.77 -11.41 -4.14
CA GLU A 53 6.52 -12.66 -4.07
C GLU A 53 7.04 -12.90 -2.64
N ASN A 54 6.87 -14.11 -2.11
CA ASN A 54 7.57 -14.53 -0.90
C ASN A 54 8.99 -14.96 -1.24
N VAL A 55 9.98 -14.12 -0.93
CA VAL A 55 11.41 -14.36 -1.22
C VAL A 55 12.21 -14.80 0.02
N GLY A 56 11.54 -15.03 1.16
CA GLY A 56 12.21 -15.44 2.38
C GLY A 56 12.33 -16.96 2.53
N LYS A 57 12.26 -17.45 3.77
CA LYS A 57 12.62 -18.83 4.12
C LYS A 57 11.48 -19.66 4.71
N CYS A 58 10.32 -19.06 4.92
CA CYS A 58 9.14 -19.75 5.44
C CYS A 58 7.87 -19.22 4.77
N PRO A 59 6.77 -20.01 4.79
CA PRO A 59 5.48 -19.56 4.32
C PRO A 59 4.99 -18.36 5.14
N GLY A 60 4.27 -17.44 4.49
CA GLY A 60 3.75 -16.25 5.15
C GLY A 60 2.68 -15.55 4.32
N ALA A 61 1.96 -14.63 4.94
CA ALA A 61 1.02 -13.75 4.26
C ALA A 61 1.44 -12.30 4.46
N GLU A 62 1.24 -11.48 3.44
CA GLU A 62 1.64 -10.07 3.41
C GLU A 62 0.41 -9.17 3.32
N VAL A 63 0.45 -8.03 4.01
CA VAL A 63 -0.60 -6.99 3.89
C VAL A 63 -0.08 -5.87 3.00
N VAL A 64 -0.53 -5.88 1.75
CA VAL A 64 -0.26 -4.84 0.76
C VAL A 64 -1.00 -3.57 1.14
N GLN A 65 -0.30 -2.44 1.20
CA GLN A 65 -0.87 -1.14 1.55
C GLN A 65 -0.55 -0.11 0.47
N LEU A 66 -1.57 0.59 -0.03
CA LEU A 66 -1.43 1.66 -1.02
C LEU A 66 -1.71 3.02 -0.41
N TYR A 67 -0.72 3.90 -0.52
CA TYR A 67 -0.78 5.28 -0.03
C TYR A 67 -0.79 6.26 -1.20
N ALA A 68 -1.63 7.29 -1.12
CA ALA A 68 -1.64 8.39 -2.07
C ALA A 68 -1.28 9.72 -1.40
N VAL A 69 -0.63 10.59 -2.16
CA VAL A 69 -0.32 11.97 -1.76
C VAL A 69 -1.20 12.90 -2.59
N THR A 70 -1.97 13.76 -1.92
CA THR A 70 -2.63 14.90 -2.59
C THR A 70 -1.65 16.07 -2.64
N SER A 71 -1.89 17.03 -3.53
CA SER A 71 -0.97 18.16 -3.83
C SER A 71 -0.40 18.91 -2.61
N THR A 72 -1.09 18.89 -1.47
CA THR A 72 -0.70 19.62 -0.25
C THR A 72 -0.78 18.81 1.05
N GLY A 73 -1.01 17.49 1.00
CA GLY A 73 -1.32 16.67 2.19
C GLY A 73 -0.28 15.57 2.49
N PRO A 74 -0.26 15.04 3.73
CA PRO A 74 0.53 13.85 4.06
C PRO A 74 0.02 12.62 3.28
N ARG A 75 0.87 11.59 3.15
CA ARG A 75 0.48 10.29 2.61
C ARG A 75 -0.73 9.74 3.37
N ALA A 76 -1.80 9.42 2.66
CA ALA A 76 -3.01 8.80 3.21
C ALA A 76 -3.19 7.40 2.61
N LEU A 77 -3.53 6.43 3.46
CA LEU A 77 -3.88 5.08 3.01
C LEU A 77 -5.17 5.16 2.17
N ARG A 78 -5.15 4.55 0.99
CA ARG A 78 -6.29 4.52 0.07
C ARG A 78 -6.85 3.12 -0.15
N GLY A 79 -6.02 2.10 0.01
CA GLY A 79 -6.45 0.72 -0.09
C GLY A 79 -5.45 -0.20 0.59
N PHE A 80 -5.93 -1.35 1.04
CA PHE A 80 -5.08 -2.43 1.52
C PHE A 80 -5.74 -3.78 1.19
N ALA A 81 -4.91 -4.79 0.99
CA ALA A 81 -5.37 -6.15 0.74
C ALA A 81 -4.33 -7.12 1.29
N ARG A 82 -4.78 -8.29 1.71
CA ARG A 82 -3.91 -9.33 2.26
C ARG A 82 -3.80 -10.45 1.25
N THR A 83 -2.57 -10.93 1.00
CA THR A 83 -2.34 -12.12 0.19
C THR A 83 -2.91 -13.36 0.89
N ALA A 84 -3.07 -14.45 0.16
CA ALA A 84 -3.08 -15.78 0.75
C ALA A 84 -1.75 -16.07 1.48
N VAL A 85 -1.70 -17.21 2.17
CA VAL A 85 -0.41 -17.72 2.64
C VAL A 85 0.39 -18.16 1.41
N LEU A 86 1.49 -17.46 1.17
CA LEU A 86 2.42 -17.73 0.08
C LEU A 86 3.51 -18.67 0.58
N GLU A 87 3.67 -19.78 -0.12
CA GLU A 87 4.86 -20.64 -0.01
C GLU A 87 6.11 -19.90 -0.48
N VAL A 88 7.28 -20.36 -0.06
CA VAL A 88 8.57 -19.76 -0.48
C VAL A 88 8.72 -19.82 -2.00
N GLY A 89 8.98 -18.68 -2.63
CA GLY A 89 9.11 -18.50 -4.08
C GLY A 89 7.78 -18.36 -4.83
N SER A 90 6.64 -18.44 -4.14
CA SER A 90 5.32 -18.23 -4.76
C SER A 90 4.94 -16.76 -4.85
N ARG A 91 4.05 -16.45 -5.80
CA ARG A 91 3.59 -15.10 -6.12
C ARG A 91 2.08 -14.99 -6.14
N GLU A 92 1.57 -13.83 -5.79
CA GLU A 92 0.16 -13.47 -5.93
C GLU A 92 0.03 -12.04 -6.47
N VAL A 93 -0.87 -11.84 -7.42
CA VAL A 93 -1.24 -10.50 -7.88
C VAL A 93 -2.40 -10.00 -7.03
N VAL A 94 -2.14 -8.93 -6.29
CA VAL A 94 -3.10 -8.27 -5.42
C VAL A 94 -3.70 -7.08 -6.15
N THR A 95 -5.03 -7.03 -6.19
CA THR A 95 -5.78 -5.94 -6.81
C THR A 95 -6.38 -5.03 -5.74
N LEU A 96 -6.14 -3.73 -5.86
CA LEU A 96 -6.61 -2.68 -4.95
C LEU A 96 -7.53 -1.74 -5.72
N ASP A 97 -8.80 -1.69 -5.32
CA ASP A 97 -9.79 -0.77 -5.87
C ASP A 97 -9.75 0.56 -5.11
N LEU A 98 -9.68 1.66 -5.86
CA LEU A 98 -9.73 3.04 -5.42
C LEU A 98 -10.99 3.62 -6.06
N GLY A 99 -12.10 3.51 -5.33
CA GLY A 99 -13.45 3.80 -5.82
C GLY A 99 -13.67 5.18 -6.42
#